data_AF-A0A921FEH9-F1
#
_entry.id   AF-A0A921FEH9-F1
#
_cell.length_a   1.000
_cell.length_b   1.000
_cell.length_c   1.000
_cell.angle_alpha   90.00
_cell.angle_beta   90.00
_cell.angle_gamma   90.00
#
_symmetry.space_group_name_H-M   'P 1'
#
loop_
_entity.id
_entity.type
_entity.pdbx_description
1 polymer ?
#
loop_
_entity_poly.entity_id
_entity_poly.type
_entity_poly.pdbx_seq_one_letter_code
_entity_poly.pdbx_strand_id
1 'polypeptide(L)' 'EKRGASVDELRELLGRGRAKLGIFEGDLFEGELEIGQAASMIKYLQPVSEVMKELVEDYNAALRRIQDELNWN' A
#
# COMPACT_ATOMS: atom_id res chain seq x y z
N GLU A 1 1.32 11.18 28.76
CA GLU A 1 1.02 9.94 28.02
C GLU A 1 1.22 8.64 28.84
N LYS A 2 0.76 8.54 30.11
CA LYS A 2 0.99 7.33 30.94
C LYS A 2 -0.20 6.37 31.09
N ARG A 3 -1.41 6.78 30.66
CA ARG A 3 -2.66 6.01 30.91
C ARG A 3 -2.95 4.95 29.86
N GLY A 4 -2.50 5.14 28.61
CA GLY A 4 -3.05 4.43 27.45
C GLY A 4 -4.53 4.80 27.22
N ALA A 5 -4.98 4.77 25.96
CA ALA A 5 -6.41 4.93 25.66
C ALA A 5 -7.15 3.62 25.96
N SER A 6 -8.37 3.70 26.46
CA SER A 6 -9.26 2.55 26.60
C SER A 6 -9.75 2.07 25.23
N VAL A 7 -10.23 0.83 25.15
CA VAL A 7 -10.81 0.30 23.90
C VAL A 7 -12.00 1.15 23.45
N ASP A 8 -12.81 1.65 24.37
CA ASP A 8 -13.98 2.45 24.02
C ASP A 8 -13.57 3.85 23.54
N GLU A 9 -12.52 4.45 24.11
CA GLU A 9 -11.93 5.69 23.62
C GLU A 9 -11.36 5.52 22.19
N LEU A 10 -10.72 4.39 21.90
CA LEU A 10 -10.21 4.07 20.56
C LEU A 10 -11.35 3.83 19.55
N ARG A 11 -12.44 3.18 19.96
CA ARG A 11 -13.62 2.96 19.12
C ARG A 11 -14.33 4.26 18.79
N GLU A 12 -14.44 5.16 19.77
CA GLU A 12 -15.04 6.48 19.55
C GLU A 12 -14.19 7.31 18.57
N LEU A 13 -12.85 7.28 18.72
CA LEU A 13 -11.92 7.95 17.81
C LEU A 13 -11.93 7.37 16.39
N LEU A 14 -12.06 6.04 16.25
CA LEU A 14 -12.19 5.38 14.95
C LEU A 14 -13.49 5.79 14.24
N GLY A 15 -14.55 6.06 15.00
CA GLY A 15 -15.84 6.48 14.46
C GLY A 15 -16.46 5.44 13.53
N ARG A 16 -17.29 5.88 12.58
CA ARG A 16 -17.92 5.03 11.56
C ARG A 16 -17.79 5.67 10.19
N GLY A 17 -17.55 4.85 9.16
CA GLY A 17 -17.56 5.32 7.76
C GLY A 17 -16.33 6.12 7.34
N ARG A 18 -15.30 6.24 8.19
CA ARG A 18 -14.08 7.00 7.88
C ARG A 18 -13.33 6.46 6.67
N ALA A 19 -13.28 5.14 6.48
CA ALA A 19 -12.71 4.53 5.27
C ALA A 19 -13.41 5.00 3.98
N LYS A 20 -14.75 5.10 3.97
CA LYS A 20 -15.48 5.65 2.82
C LYS A 20 -15.18 7.15 2.64
N LEU A 21 -15.19 7.91 3.73
CA LEU A 21 -14.90 9.35 3.71
C LEU A 21 -13.50 9.65 3.14
N GLY A 22 -12.49 8.85 3.50
CA GLY A 22 -11.14 8.99 2.96
C GLY A 22 -10.98 8.44 1.55
N ILE A 23 -11.32 7.16 1.33
CA ILE A 23 -11.03 6.44 0.07
C ILE A 23 -11.96 6.89 -1.06
N PHE A 24 -13.25 7.08 -0.77
CA PHE A 24 -14.26 7.36 -1.79
C PHE A 24 -14.58 8.86 -1.90
N GLU A 25 -14.68 9.56 -0.78
CA GLU A 25 -15.06 10.99 -0.76
C GLU A 25 -13.85 11.93 -0.81
N GLY A 26 -12.62 11.41 -0.61
CA GLY A 26 -11.37 12.14 -0.80
C GLY A 26 -10.98 13.07 0.35
N ASP A 27 -11.55 12.87 1.55
CA ASP A 27 -11.20 13.67 2.73
C ASP A 27 -9.87 13.20 3.33
N LEU A 28 -8.82 14.01 3.17
CA LEU A 28 -7.48 13.70 3.66
C LEU A 28 -7.26 14.02 5.15
N PHE A 29 -8.21 14.70 5.80
CA PHE A 29 -8.07 15.16 7.18
C PHE A 29 -8.91 14.30 8.14
N GLU A 30 -10.20 14.14 7.83
CA GLU A 30 -11.16 13.40 8.65
C GLU A 30 -11.40 11.98 8.10
N GLY A 31 -10.98 11.69 6.87
CA GLY A 31 -11.04 10.34 6.30
C GLY A 31 -9.99 9.40 6.88
N GLU A 32 -10.23 8.09 6.74
CA GLU A 32 -9.24 7.05 6.98
C GLU A 32 -8.66 6.61 5.62
N LEU A 33 -7.34 6.67 5.48
CA LEU A 33 -6.62 6.31 4.26
C LEU A 33 -5.88 4.99 4.46
N GLU A 34 -6.47 3.91 3.93
CA GLU A 34 -5.86 2.58 3.99
C GLU A 34 -4.90 2.38 2.80
N ILE A 35 -3.59 2.51 3.06
CA ILE A 35 -2.55 2.22 2.07
C ILE A 35 -1.37 1.46 2.70
N GLY A 36 -0.80 0.52 1.94
CA GLY A 36 0.42 -0.18 2.35
C GLY A 36 1.68 0.65 2.12
N GLN A 37 2.80 0.27 2.76
CA GLN A 37 4.09 0.96 2.60
C GLN A 37 4.59 1.01 1.15
N ALA A 38 4.21 0.01 0.33
CA ALA A 38 4.51 -0.06 -1.09
C ALA A 38 3.97 1.13 -1.90
N ALA A 39 2.98 1.88 -1.38
CA ALA A 39 2.46 3.09 -2.02
C ALA A 39 3.55 4.13 -2.32
N SER A 40 4.63 4.15 -1.52
CA SER A 40 5.78 5.04 -1.75
C SER A 40 6.50 4.79 -3.09
N MET A 41 6.36 3.60 -3.68
CA MET A 41 6.97 3.22 -4.96
C MET A 41 6.13 3.65 -6.17
N ILE A 42 4.84 3.96 -5.98
CA ILE A 42 3.93 4.34 -7.06
C ILE A 42 4.16 5.82 -7.40
N LYS A 43 4.61 6.11 -8.63
CA LYS A 43 4.95 7.47 -9.08
C LYS A 43 3.98 8.06 -10.10
N TYR A 44 3.22 7.21 -10.77
CA TYR A 44 2.23 7.60 -11.78
C TYR A 44 1.09 6.59 -11.78
N LEU A 45 -0.05 6.99 -12.35
CA LEU A 45 -1.21 6.11 -12.50
C LEU A 45 -1.02 5.19 -13.69
N GLN A 46 -1.35 3.91 -13.52
CA GLN A 46 -1.21 2.88 -14.54
C GLN A 46 -2.53 2.09 -14.69
N PRO A 47 -2.92 1.71 -15.92
CA PRO A 47 -3.94 0.71 -16.13
C PRO A 47 -3.53 -0.63 -15.51
N VAL A 48 -4.52 -1.41 -15.06
CA VAL A 48 -4.29 -2.76 -14.51
C VAL A 48 -3.48 -3.64 -15.48
N SER A 49 -3.71 -3.51 -16.79
CA SER A 49 -2.98 -4.27 -17.81
C SER A 49 -1.47 -3.98 -17.81
N GLU A 50 -1.07 -2.74 -17.56
CA GLU A 50 0.34 -2.35 -17.50
C GLU A 50 0.98 -2.86 -16.21
N VAL A 51 0.32 -2.67 -15.07
CA VAL A 51 0.79 -3.18 -13.76
C VAL A 51 1.05 -4.69 -13.82
N MET A 52 0.12 -5.45 -14.41
CA MET A 52 0.26 -6.91 -14.49
C MET A 52 1.36 -7.34 -15.46
N LYS A 53 1.53 -6.60 -16.57
CA LYS A 53 2.60 -6.86 -17.53
C LYS A 53 3.98 -6.63 -16.89
N GLU A 54 4.17 -5.46 -16.28
CA GLU A 54 5.42 -5.08 -15.61
C GLU A 54 5.76 -6.05 -14.49
N LEU A 55 4.79 -6.45 -13.67
CA LEU A 55 5.01 -7.42 -12.58
C LEU A 55 5.63 -8.73 -13.08
N VAL A 56 5.13 -9.27 -14.20
CA VAL A 56 5.64 -10.53 -14.78
C VAL A 56 6.99 -10.32 -15.45
N GLU A 57 7.16 -9.21 -16.18
CA GLU A 57 8.43 -8.87 -16.84
C GLU A 57 9.56 -8.68 -15.82
N ASP A 58 9.30 -7.92 -14.76
CA ASP A 58 10.26 -7.63 -13.69
C ASP A 58 10.62 -8.87 -12.88
N TYR A 59 9.64 -9.73 -12.57
CA TYR A 59 9.91 -11.02 -11.92
C TYR A 59 10.87 -11.87 -12.76
N ASN A 60 10.59 -12.02 -14.06
CA ASN A 60 11.42 -12.81 -14.96
C ASN A 60 12.82 -12.20 -15.15
N ALA A 61 12.92 -10.87 -15.18
CA ALA A 61 14.20 -10.17 -15.23
C ALA A 61 15.03 -10.38 -13.95
N ALA A 62 14.39 -10.28 -12.79
CA ALA A 62 15.04 -10.54 -11.50
C ALA A 62 15.51 -11.99 -11.39
N LEU A 63 14.71 -12.96 -11.83
CA LEU A 63 15.07 -14.37 -11.85
C LEU A 63 16.29 -14.65 -12.74
N ARG A 64 16.29 -14.12 -13.98
CA ARG A 64 17.43 -14.26 -14.90
C ARG A 64 18.71 -13.69 -14.30
N ARG A 65 18.64 -12.49 -13.72
CA ARG A 65 19.79 -11.85 -13.08
C ARG A 65 20.40 -12.73 -11.98
N ILE A 66 19.57 -13.32 -11.12
CA ILE A 66 20.03 -14.21 -10.05
C ILE A 66 20.68 -15.48 -10.63
N GLN A 67 20.09 -16.06 -11.69
CA GLN A 67 20.66 -17.24 -12.37
C GLN A 67 22.01 -16.92 -13.01
N ASP A 68 22.14 -15.78 -13.68
CA ASP A 68 23.38 -15.34 -14.31
C ASP A 68 24.50 -15.13 -13.27
N GLU A 69 24.18 -14.51 -12.13
CA GLU A 69 25.10 -14.33 -11.01
C GLU A 69 25.54 -15.68 -10.40
N LEU A 70 24.66 -16.68 -10.35
CA LEU A 70 24.98 -18.02 -9.86
C LEU A 70 25.81 -18.83 -10.86
N ASN A 71 25.55 -18.71 -12.16
CA ASN A 71 26.27 -19.44 -13.21
C ASN A 71 27.69 -18.92 -13.46
N TRP A 72 28.01 -17.72 -12.98
CA TRP A 72 29.35 -17.12 -13.06
C TRP A 72 30.29 -17.55 -11.91
N ASN A 73 29.74 -18.15 -10.84
CA ASN A 73 30.50 -18.74 -9.72
C ASN A 73 30.82 -20.22 -9.97
#